data_AF-A0A938E719-F1
#
_entry.id   AF-A0A938E719-F1
#
_cell.length_a   1.000
_cell.length_b   1.000
_cell.length_c   1.000
_cell.angle_alpha   90.00
_cell.angle_beta   90.00
_cell.angle_gamma   90.00
#
_symmetry.space_group_name_H-M   'P 1'
#
loop_
_entity.id
_entity.type
_entity.pdbx_description
1 polymer ?
#
loop_
_entity_poly.entity_id
_entity_poly.type
_entity_poly.pdbx_seq_one_letter_code
_entity_poly.pdbx_strand_id
1 'polypeptide(L)'
;MATTTEAEAREVMRRYFDGVNNEDWDDFARIWHDDAVVDVTGGLHFEGVDQVLPYYPMVLRNFPVHYDDPYAIHVAGDIVTVEIAFRGETVEGVPATWEAVDVFTLRDGKIAKLTTWYDMGHVVNLLRTPGVPEKRLAAVVRLAAAKSPYYKLRFAKLSVDEVLVDLSRLPVTTREELAAGPDEFLAAKRADVRQVVEGTGGVALPLTRGDMEDAAWLLSRALEAAGVTRDDVLAASPAHPALADAALRLKAAYSPAGVGATVCVGDGPTAAERCVAPGVDYVETPETGVIAVRTPEGSFHVLEDAHVVEIVDGELVVTPLGRRGLPLLRYATGIRATGGPGRVSVFALA
;
A
#
# COMPACT_ATOMS: atom_id res chain seq x y z
N MET A 1 -6.77 17.28 45.22
CA MET A 1 -7.16 15.95 44.67
C MET A 1 -6.15 14.95 45.17
N ALA A 2 -6.57 13.72 45.47
CA ALA A 2 -5.63 12.66 45.85
C ALA A 2 -4.86 12.23 44.60
N THR A 3 -3.53 12.10 44.72
CA THR A 3 -2.68 11.55 43.66
C THR A 3 -2.97 10.06 43.48
N THR A 4 -3.00 9.60 42.24
CA THR A 4 -3.19 8.19 41.90
C THR A 4 -2.08 7.35 42.53
N THR A 5 -2.43 6.22 43.15
CA THR A 5 -1.41 5.30 43.70
C THR A 5 -0.73 4.52 42.57
N GLU A 6 0.48 4.03 42.81
CA GLU A 6 1.19 3.22 41.81
C GLU A 6 0.42 1.95 41.43
N ALA A 7 -0.26 1.31 42.38
CA ALA A 7 -1.08 0.13 42.13
C ALA A 7 -2.29 0.44 41.22
N GLU A 8 -2.98 1.56 41.47
CA GLU A 8 -4.08 2.02 40.62
C GLU A 8 -3.58 2.37 39.22
N ALA A 9 -2.46 3.08 39.10
CA ALA A 9 -1.86 3.43 37.83
C ALA A 9 -1.51 2.19 37.00
N ARG A 10 -0.88 1.17 37.62
CA ARG A 10 -0.55 -0.10 36.96
C ARG A 10 -1.79 -0.88 36.54
N GLU A 11 -2.87 -0.85 37.31
CA GLU A 11 -4.14 -1.48 36.95
C GLU A 11 -4.82 -0.78 35.76
N VAL A 12 -4.78 0.55 35.71
CA VAL A 12 -5.27 1.31 34.53
C VAL A 12 -4.47 0.95 33.28
N MET A 13 -3.13 0.86 33.38
CA MET A 13 -2.30 0.44 32.25
C MET A 13 -2.60 -0.99 31.81
N ARG A 14 -2.75 -1.94 32.75
CA ARG A 14 -3.12 -3.32 32.43
C ARG A 14 -4.43 -3.35 31.63
N ARG A 15 -5.46 -2.65 32.10
CA ARG A 15 -6.76 -2.56 31.41
C ARG A 15 -6.67 -1.87 30.05
N TYR A 16 -5.80 -0.87 29.91
CA TYR A 16 -5.55 -0.22 28.61
C TYR A 16 -4.99 -1.21 27.59
N PHE A 17 -3.88 -1.88 27.90
CA PHE A 17 -3.26 -2.82 26.96
C PHE A 17 -4.08 -4.08 26.74
N ASP A 18 -4.71 -4.64 27.79
CA ASP A 18 -5.64 -5.76 27.64
C ASP A 18 -6.85 -5.39 26.79
N GLY A 19 -7.37 -4.16 26.95
CA GLY A 19 -8.50 -3.66 26.16
C GLY A 19 -8.15 -3.50 24.68
N VAL A 20 -6.97 -2.97 24.36
CA VAL A 20 -6.47 -2.88 22.97
C VAL A 20 -6.21 -4.27 22.40
N ASN A 21 -5.44 -5.11 23.10
CA ASN A 21 -5.00 -6.42 22.60
C ASN A 21 -6.14 -7.43 22.43
N ASN A 22 -7.19 -7.34 23.26
CA ASN A 22 -8.35 -8.23 23.16
C ASN A 22 -9.55 -7.56 22.47
N GLU A 23 -9.41 -6.31 22.02
CA GLU A 23 -10.48 -5.48 21.47
C GLU A 23 -11.73 -5.40 22.40
N ASP A 24 -11.52 -5.39 23.72
CA ASP A 24 -12.60 -5.21 24.72
C ASP A 24 -12.94 -3.73 24.87
N TRP A 25 -13.67 -3.20 23.88
CA TRP A 25 -14.03 -1.78 23.80
C TRP A 25 -14.92 -1.30 24.95
N ASP A 26 -15.70 -2.21 25.56
CA ASP A 26 -16.60 -1.89 26.67
C ASP A 26 -15.83 -1.64 27.97
N ASP A 27 -14.81 -2.47 28.27
CA ASP A 27 -13.92 -2.21 29.41
C ASP A 27 -12.98 -1.03 29.12
N PHE A 28 -12.43 -0.99 27.90
CA PHE A 28 -11.54 0.06 27.44
C PHE A 28 -12.18 1.45 27.55
N ALA A 29 -13.46 1.60 27.22
CA ALA A 29 -14.16 2.89 27.36
C ALA A 29 -14.21 3.41 28.82
N ARG A 30 -14.23 2.51 29.81
CA ARG A 30 -14.44 2.87 31.23
C ARG A 30 -13.21 3.48 31.89
N ILE A 31 -12.02 3.26 31.32
CA ILE A 31 -10.76 3.77 31.87
C ILE A 31 -10.43 5.19 31.40
N TRP A 32 -11.23 5.78 30.50
CA TRP A 32 -11.02 7.15 30.01
C TRP A 32 -11.81 8.19 30.79
N HIS A 33 -11.25 9.39 30.88
CA HIS A 33 -11.94 10.59 31.31
C HIS A 33 -12.76 11.18 30.15
N ASP A 34 -13.93 11.78 30.44
CA ASP A 34 -14.86 12.26 29.43
C ASP A 34 -14.27 13.35 28.50
N ASP A 35 -13.38 14.19 29.04
CA ASP A 35 -12.65 15.26 28.34
C ASP A 35 -11.22 14.84 27.92
N ALA A 36 -10.93 13.54 27.82
CA ALA A 36 -9.58 13.06 27.55
C ALA A 36 -9.01 13.62 26.24
N VAL A 37 -7.70 13.87 26.25
CA VAL A 37 -6.95 14.37 25.08
C VAL A 37 -5.96 13.31 24.61
N VAL A 38 -5.95 13.01 23.32
CA VAL A 38 -5.00 12.08 22.72
C VAL A 38 -4.24 12.74 21.59
N ASP A 39 -2.93 12.78 21.74
CA ASP A 39 -1.97 13.23 20.74
C ASP A 39 -1.21 12.00 20.21
N VAL A 40 -1.34 11.65 18.94
CA VAL A 40 -0.59 10.51 18.36
C VAL A 40 0.48 10.98 17.39
N THR A 41 1.52 10.15 17.27
CA THR A 41 2.62 10.41 16.34
C THR A 41 2.10 10.70 14.92
N GLY A 42 2.67 11.73 14.28
CA GLY A 42 2.20 12.21 12.97
C GLY A 42 1.21 13.39 13.04
N GLY A 43 0.88 13.87 14.24
CA GLY A 43 0.18 15.14 14.46
C GLY A 43 -1.34 15.06 14.43
N LEU A 44 -1.91 13.86 14.64
CA LEU A 44 -3.35 13.74 14.88
C LEU A 44 -3.64 14.06 16.34
N HIS A 45 -4.77 14.74 16.55
CA HIS A 45 -5.20 15.27 17.84
C HIS A 45 -6.69 15.02 18.02
N PHE A 46 -7.06 14.49 19.18
CA PHE A 46 -8.43 14.15 19.54
C PHE A 46 -8.77 14.75 20.91
N GLU A 47 -9.93 15.40 21.02
CA GLU A 47 -10.45 15.95 22.27
C GLU A 47 -11.81 15.35 22.61
N GLY A 48 -11.91 14.84 23.84
CA GLY A 48 -13.11 14.18 24.36
C GLY A 48 -13.18 12.70 23.98
N VAL A 49 -13.72 11.91 24.91
CA VAL A 49 -13.77 10.43 24.78
C VAL A 49 -14.52 9.97 23.51
N ASP A 50 -15.51 10.73 23.07
CA ASP A 50 -16.29 10.46 21.85
C ASP A 50 -15.45 10.53 20.56
N GLN A 51 -14.33 11.27 20.56
CA GLN A 51 -13.38 11.32 19.44
C GLN A 51 -12.24 10.30 19.62
N VAL A 52 -11.85 10.04 20.87
CA VAL A 52 -10.75 9.13 21.21
C VAL A 52 -11.12 7.68 20.94
N LEU A 53 -12.29 7.21 21.41
CA LEU A 53 -12.61 5.78 21.32
C LEU A 53 -12.73 5.26 19.88
N PRO A 54 -13.34 5.97 18.91
CA PRO A 54 -13.43 5.50 17.53
C PRO A 54 -12.07 5.40 16.81
N TYR A 55 -11.04 6.08 17.30
CA TYR A 55 -9.71 6.06 16.70
C TYR A 55 -9.06 4.67 16.73
N TYR A 56 -9.17 3.96 17.86
CA TYR A 56 -8.54 2.65 18.06
C TYR A 56 -9.01 1.57 17.07
N PRO A 57 -10.31 1.25 16.96
CA PRO A 57 -10.77 0.27 15.96
C PRO A 57 -10.50 0.75 14.51
N MET A 58 -10.52 2.07 14.28
CA MET A 58 -10.17 2.61 12.95
C MET A 58 -8.72 2.35 12.56
N VAL A 59 -7.76 2.46 13.49
CA VAL A 59 -6.33 2.20 13.18
C VAL A 59 -6.03 0.70 13.16
N LEU A 60 -6.57 -0.06 14.12
CA LEU A 60 -6.32 -1.51 14.26
C LEU A 60 -6.94 -2.35 13.14
N ARG A 61 -7.98 -1.87 12.45
CA ARG A 61 -8.51 -2.55 11.25
C ARG A 61 -7.45 -2.81 10.18
N ASN A 62 -6.36 -2.03 10.17
CA ASN A 62 -5.25 -2.21 9.23
C ASN A 62 -4.27 -3.31 9.68
N PHE A 63 -4.35 -3.72 10.96
CA PHE A 63 -3.53 -4.72 11.63
C PHE A 63 -4.43 -5.79 12.28
N PRO A 64 -5.06 -6.67 11.48
CA PRO A 64 -5.95 -7.71 12.01
C PRO A 64 -5.25 -8.70 12.96
N VAL A 65 -3.92 -8.76 12.90
CA VAL A 65 -3.09 -9.34 13.96
C VAL A 65 -2.32 -8.20 14.59
N HIS A 66 -2.48 -8.01 15.89
CA HIS A 66 -1.75 -7.01 16.66
C HIS A 66 -1.63 -7.45 18.11
N TYR A 67 -0.56 -6.99 18.75
CA TYR A 67 -0.27 -7.18 20.16
C TYR A 67 0.72 -6.11 20.60
N ASP A 68 0.30 -5.30 21.56
CA ASP A 68 1.15 -4.37 22.29
C ASP A 68 1.70 -5.05 23.55
N ASP A 69 3.03 -5.17 23.60
CA ASP A 69 3.78 -5.76 24.72
C ASP A 69 4.35 -4.64 25.61
N PRO A 70 3.66 -4.22 26.70
CA PRO A 70 4.16 -3.18 27.60
C PRO A 70 5.27 -3.73 28.50
N TYR A 71 6.50 -3.75 28.01
CA TYR A 71 7.62 -4.42 28.68
C TYR A 71 8.25 -3.59 29.80
N ALA A 72 7.99 -2.27 29.86
CA ALA A 72 8.42 -1.42 30.96
C ALA A 72 7.35 -0.36 31.29
N ILE A 73 6.96 -0.26 32.57
CA ILE A 73 5.96 0.70 33.07
C ILE A 73 6.57 1.49 34.21
N HIS A 74 6.70 2.80 33.99
CA HIS A 74 7.30 3.77 34.91
C HIS A 74 6.22 4.72 35.45
N VAL A 75 5.99 4.75 36.76
CA VAL A 75 4.96 5.59 37.39
C VAL A 75 5.61 6.72 38.16
N ALA A 76 5.18 7.96 37.89
CA ALA A 76 5.64 9.17 38.55
C ALA A 76 4.44 10.06 38.93
N GLY A 77 3.83 9.76 40.08
CA GLY A 77 2.58 10.41 40.50
C GLY A 77 1.45 10.07 39.53
N ASP A 78 0.82 11.09 38.96
CA ASP A 78 -0.27 10.93 37.98
C ASP A 78 0.23 10.73 36.53
N ILE A 79 1.55 10.68 36.31
CA ILE A 79 2.13 10.43 34.98
C ILE A 79 2.62 8.98 34.91
N VAL A 80 2.26 8.28 33.84
CA VAL A 80 2.75 6.93 33.55
C VAL A 80 3.41 6.91 32.18
N THR A 81 4.65 6.45 32.12
CA THR A 81 5.35 6.21 30.85
C THR A 81 5.45 4.72 30.62
N VAL A 82 5.08 4.27 29.44
CA VAL A 82 5.12 2.85 29.06
C VAL A 82 5.96 2.69 27.80
N GLU A 83 6.93 1.79 27.86
CA GLU A 83 7.66 1.33 26.69
C GLU A 83 7.01 0.05 26.16
N ILE A 84 6.78 0.02 24.84
CA ILE A 84 5.92 -0.95 24.18
C ILE A 84 6.67 -1.56 23.01
N ALA A 85 6.60 -2.88 22.86
CA ALA A 85 6.96 -3.55 21.63
C ALA A 85 5.68 -3.97 20.89
N PHE A 86 5.36 -3.28 19.80
CA PHE A 86 4.24 -3.67 18.93
C PHE A 86 4.66 -4.88 18.08
N ARG A 87 3.77 -5.86 17.98
CA ARG A 87 3.87 -6.98 17.05
C ARG A 87 2.55 -7.18 16.34
N GLY A 88 2.57 -7.28 15.01
CA GLY A 88 1.36 -7.48 14.25
C GLY A 88 1.60 -7.94 12.82
N GLU A 89 0.53 -7.92 12.04
CA GLU A 89 0.51 -8.20 10.62
C GLU A 89 -0.51 -7.28 9.95
N THR A 90 -0.14 -6.66 8.84
CA THR A 90 -1.09 -5.84 8.07
C THR A 90 -2.16 -6.71 7.40
N VAL A 91 -3.27 -6.10 6.95
CA VAL A 91 -4.29 -6.77 6.14
C VAL A 91 -3.75 -7.46 4.88
N GLU A 92 -2.59 -7.03 4.38
CA GLU A 92 -1.91 -7.62 3.22
C GLU A 92 -0.85 -8.65 3.59
N GLY A 93 -0.68 -8.98 4.88
CA GLY A 93 0.25 -10.00 5.32
C GLY A 93 1.68 -9.53 5.52
N VAL A 94 1.91 -8.22 5.70
CA VAL A 94 3.24 -7.70 6.03
C VAL A 94 3.45 -7.83 7.53
N PRO A 95 4.44 -8.61 8.02
CA PRO A 95 4.79 -8.65 9.42
C PRO A 95 5.22 -7.26 9.89
N ALA A 96 4.70 -6.85 11.05
CA ALA A 96 4.80 -5.48 11.54
C ALA A 96 5.37 -5.47 12.95
N THR A 97 6.56 -4.88 13.13
CA THR A 97 7.17 -4.71 14.47
C THR A 97 7.84 -3.36 14.60
N TRP A 98 7.62 -2.69 15.74
CA TRP A 98 8.32 -1.47 16.13
C TRP A 98 8.22 -1.26 17.64
N GLU A 99 9.04 -0.36 18.17
CA GLU A 99 8.92 0.10 19.54
C GLU A 99 8.19 1.44 19.60
N ALA A 100 7.43 1.63 20.68
CA ALA A 100 6.70 2.84 20.97
C ALA A 100 6.85 3.23 22.44
N VAL A 101 6.64 4.51 22.72
CA VAL A 101 6.55 5.06 24.06
C VAL A 101 5.24 5.81 24.19
N ASP A 102 4.42 5.38 25.13
CA ASP A 102 3.18 6.05 25.48
C ASP A 102 3.35 6.78 26.82
N VAL A 103 2.92 8.04 26.87
CA VAL A 103 2.92 8.86 28.08
C VAL A 103 1.47 9.19 28.43
N PHE A 104 1.02 8.65 29.55
CA PHE A 104 -0.32 8.84 30.10
C PHE A 104 -0.30 9.87 31.22
N THR A 105 -1.34 10.70 31.28
CA THR A 105 -1.68 11.48 32.48
C THR A 105 -3.00 10.96 33.03
N LEU A 106 -3.00 10.57 34.29
CA LEU A 106 -4.16 10.08 35.00
C LEU A 106 -4.83 11.22 35.79
N ARG A 107 -6.15 11.15 35.89
CA ARG A 107 -6.96 12.02 36.75
C ARG A 107 -8.15 11.22 37.26
N ASP A 108 -8.34 11.21 38.57
CA ASP A 108 -9.42 10.47 39.23
C ASP A 108 -9.45 8.98 38.83
N GLY A 109 -8.27 8.35 38.73
CA GLY A 109 -8.12 6.94 38.35
C GLY A 109 -8.44 6.61 36.89
N LYS A 110 -8.53 7.64 36.02
CA LYS A 110 -8.83 7.50 34.58
C LYS A 110 -7.76 8.19 33.74
N ILE A 111 -7.63 7.77 32.48
CA ILE A 111 -6.75 8.41 31.49
C ILE A 111 -7.37 9.74 31.06
N ALA A 112 -6.70 10.84 31.40
CA ALA A 112 -7.08 12.19 30.99
C ALA A 112 -6.23 12.69 29.80
N LYS A 113 -5.01 12.17 29.64
CA LYS A 113 -4.17 12.44 28.48
C LYS A 113 -3.37 11.22 28.05
N LEU A 114 -3.20 11.04 26.74
CA LEU A 114 -2.21 10.15 26.14
C LEU A 114 -1.40 10.90 25.08
N THR A 115 -0.09 10.73 25.09
CA THR A 115 0.78 11.07 23.95
C THR A 115 1.61 9.88 23.55
N THR A 116 1.57 9.49 22.27
CA THR A 116 2.31 8.35 21.73
C THR A 116 3.51 8.80 20.89
N TRP A 117 4.58 8.01 20.93
CA TRP A 117 5.83 8.27 20.20
C TRP A 117 6.39 6.96 19.63
N TYR A 118 6.77 6.97 18.37
CA TYR A 118 7.51 5.87 17.73
C TYR A 118 8.24 6.40 16.49
N ASP A 119 9.14 5.60 15.93
CA ASP A 119 9.81 5.95 14.67
C ASP A 119 8.82 5.95 13.50
N MET A 120 8.30 7.13 13.18
CA MET A 120 7.41 7.32 12.02
C MET A 120 8.06 6.96 10.70
N GLY A 121 9.36 7.18 10.55
CA GLY A 121 10.08 6.85 9.31
C GLY A 121 10.07 5.35 9.08
N HIS A 122 10.40 4.59 10.12
CA HIS A 122 10.33 3.13 10.10
C HIS A 122 8.91 2.63 9.81
N VAL A 123 7.90 3.10 10.55
CA VAL A 123 6.51 2.65 10.37
C VAL A 123 5.95 3.02 8.99
N VAL A 124 6.21 4.22 8.47
CA VAL A 124 5.77 4.63 7.13
C VAL A 124 6.44 3.77 6.05
N ASN A 125 7.72 3.44 6.19
CA ASN A 125 8.42 2.57 5.25
C ASN A 125 7.88 1.13 5.32
N LEU A 126 7.60 0.62 6.53
CA LEU A 126 6.97 -0.69 6.73
C LEU A 126 5.61 -0.76 6.04
N LEU A 127 4.75 0.25 6.25
CA LEU A 127 3.42 0.33 5.63
C LEU A 127 3.45 0.47 4.09
N ARG A 128 4.58 0.90 3.53
CA ARG A 128 4.81 0.96 2.07
C ARG A 128 5.38 -0.33 1.50
N THR A 129 5.76 -1.29 2.35
CA THR A 129 6.21 -2.60 1.91
C THR A 129 5.00 -3.36 1.37
N PRO A 130 5.03 -3.85 0.13
CA PRO A 130 3.95 -4.65 -0.41
C PRO A 130 3.78 -5.95 0.39
N GLY A 131 2.53 -6.33 0.66
CA GLY A 131 2.21 -7.62 1.26
C GLY A 131 2.31 -8.80 0.30
N VAL A 132 1.81 -9.95 0.73
CA VAL A 132 1.81 -11.17 -0.10
C VAL A 132 0.75 -11.09 -1.20
N PRO A 133 1.02 -11.58 -2.42
CA PRO A 133 0.15 -11.37 -3.58
C PRO A 133 -1.31 -11.80 -3.38
N GLU A 134 -1.55 -12.92 -2.70
CA GLU A 134 -2.88 -13.46 -2.45
C GLU A 134 -3.72 -12.53 -1.55
N LYS A 135 -3.10 -11.98 -0.50
CA LYS A 135 -3.78 -11.03 0.40
C LYS A 135 -3.96 -9.67 -0.27
N ARG A 136 -3.02 -9.22 -1.10
CA ARG A 136 -3.16 -8.00 -1.91
C ARG A 136 -4.29 -8.14 -2.94
N LEU A 137 -4.40 -9.28 -3.63
CA LEU A 137 -5.50 -9.59 -4.53
C LEU A 137 -6.84 -9.53 -3.77
N ALA A 138 -6.91 -10.17 -2.61
CA ALA A 138 -8.09 -10.13 -1.77
C ALA A 138 -8.46 -8.70 -1.34
N ALA A 139 -7.48 -7.87 -1.00
CA ALA A 139 -7.67 -6.47 -0.65
C ALA A 139 -8.21 -5.63 -1.82
N VAL A 140 -7.60 -5.73 -3.01
CA VAL A 140 -8.00 -4.92 -4.18
C VAL A 140 -9.38 -5.35 -4.72
N VAL A 141 -9.69 -6.65 -4.74
CA VAL A 141 -11.01 -7.15 -5.16
C VAL A 141 -12.10 -6.66 -4.20
N ARG A 142 -11.89 -6.78 -2.88
CA ARG A 142 -12.83 -6.26 -1.88
C ARG A 142 -13.01 -4.75 -1.99
N LEU A 143 -11.92 -4.01 -2.19
CA LEU A 143 -11.95 -2.57 -2.38
C LEU A 143 -12.78 -2.18 -3.60
N ALA A 144 -12.50 -2.79 -4.76
CA ALA A 144 -13.23 -2.57 -5.99
C ALA A 144 -14.73 -2.87 -5.83
N ALA A 145 -15.06 -4.06 -5.33
CA ALA A 145 -16.44 -4.49 -5.09
C ALA A 145 -17.19 -3.55 -4.11
N ALA A 146 -16.50 -3.02 -3.09
CA ALA A 146 -17.13 -2.19 -2.07
C ALA A 146 -17.18 -0.70 -2.42
N LYS A 147 -16.32 -0.19 -3.29
CA LYS A 147 -16.13 1.26 -3.51
C LYS A 147 -16.32 1.72 -4.95
N SER A 148 -15.81 1.00 -5.95
CA SER A 148 -15.97 1.40 -7.36
C SER A 148 -17.42 1.22 -7.83
N PRO A 149 -18.07 2.27 -8.36
CA PRO A 149 -19.40 2.16 -8.99
C PRO A 149 -19.50 1.05 -10.04
N TYR A 150 -18.51 0.96 -10.93
CA TYR A 150 -18.43 -0.05 -11.99
C TYR A 150 -18.41 -1.47 -11.42
N TYR A 151 -17.48 -1.75 -10.49
CA TYR A 151 -17.35 -3.10 -9.94
C TYR A 151 -18.50 -3.47 -9.01
N LYS A 152 -19.10 -2.51 -8.27
CA LYS A 152 -20.33 -2.77 -7.50
C LYS A 152 -21.44 -3.38 -8.35
N LEU A 153 -21.63 -2.89 -9.57
CA LEU A 153 -22.64 -3.42 -10.48
C LEU A 153 -22.32 -4.85 -10.92
N ARG A 154 -21.04 -5.17 -11.17
CA ARG A 154 -20.60 -6.53 -11.52
C ARG A 154 -20.71 -7.50 -10.33
N PHE A 155 -20.35 -7.05 -9.14
CA PHE A 155 -20.49 -7.81 -7.90
C PHE A 155 -21.92 -7.88 -7.35
N ALA A 156 -22.90 -7.19 -7.95
CA ALA A 156 -24.31 -7.37 -7.58
C ALA A 156 -24.84 -8.79 -7.88
N LYS A 157 -24.16 -9.55 -8.74
CA LYS A 157 -24.51 -10.92 -9.13
C LYS A 157 -23.40 -11.94 -8.88
N LEU A 158 -22.31 -11.53 -8.25
CA LEU A 158 -21.13 -12.36 -8.00
C LEU A 158 -20.72 -12.25 -6.54
N SER A 159 -20.32 -13.35 -5.93
CA SER A 159 -19.69 -13.29 -4.60
C SER A 159 -18.22 -12.91 -4.71
N VAL A 160 -17.75 -12.04 -3.82
CA VAL A 160 -16.32 -11.73 -3.67
C VAL A 160 -15.54 -13.01 -3.38
N ASP A 161 -16.02 -13.87 -2.49
CA ASP A 161 -15.31 -15.09 -2.10
C ASP A 161 -15.19 -16.07 -3.27
N GLU A 162 -16.22 -16.16 -4.11
CA GLU A 162 -16.16 -16.99 -5.32
C GLU A 162 -15.16 -16.47 -6.35
N VAL A 163 -15.07 -15.15 -6.51
CA VAL A 163 -14.09 -14.51 -7.41
C VAL A 163 -12.67 -14.64 -6.87
N LEU A 164 -12.48 -14.66 -5.54
CA LEU A 164 -11.16 -14.89 -4.95
C LEU A 164 -10.69 -16.35 -5.10
N VAL A 165 -11.61 -17.30 -5.18
CA VAL A 165 -11.30 -18.70 -5.51
C VAL A 165 -10.98 -18.85 -7.00
N ASP A 166 -11.74 -18.17 -7.86
CA ASP A 166 -11.58 -18.23 -9.30
C ASP A 166 -11.86 -16.85 -9.91
N LEU A 167 -10.77 -16.11 -10.17
CA LEU A 167 -10.84 -14.76 -10.72
C LEU A 167 -11.57 -14.73 -12.06
N SER A 168 -11.53 -15.82 -12.83
CA SER A 168 -12.14 -15.90 -14.16
C SER A 168 -13.67 -15.77 -14.17
N ARG A 169 -14.32 -15.97 -13.01
CA ARG A 169 -15.76 -15.72 -12.80
C ARG A 169 -16.14 -14.26 -12.97
N LEU A 170 -15.22 -13.33 -12.68
CA LEU A 170 -15.40 -11.93 -12.99
C LEU A 170 -15.12 -11.75 -14.49
N PRO A 171 -16.04 -11.23 -15.32
CA PRO A 171 -15.73 -11.04 -16.73
C PRO A 171 -14.59 -10.04 -16.92
N VAL A 172 -13.89 -10.13 -18.05
CA VAL A 172 -12.83 -9.17 -18.43
C VAL A 172 -13.38 -7.74 -18.39
N THR A 173 -12.53 -6.80 -17.95
CA THR A 173 -12.74 -5.37 -18.03
C THR A 173 -12.06 -4.88 -19.29
N THR A 174 -12.83 -4.30 -20.22
CA THR A 174 -12.31 -3.87 -21.53
C THR A 174 -11.82 -2.42 -21.51
N ARG A 175 -11.00 -2.06 -22.51
CA ARG A 175 -10.52 -0.68 -22.69
C ARG A 175 -11.67 0.26 -23.03
N GLU A 176 -12.64 -0.23 -23.80
CA GLU A 176 -13.83 0.51 -24.20
C GLU A 176 -14.71 0.84 -23.00
N GLU A 177 -14.87 -0.09 -22.05
CA GLU A 177 -15.59 0.16 -20.79
C GLU A 177 -14.88 1.20 -19.93
N LEU A 178 -13.55 1.12 -19.82
CA LEU A 178 -12.77 2.12 -19.09
C LEU A 178 -12.89 3.50 -19.75
N ALA A 179 -12.74 3.57 -21.07
CA ALA A 179 -12.84 4.81 -21.84
C ALA A 179 -14.24 5.46 -21.76
N ALA A 180 -15.30 4.64 -21.67
CA ALA A 180 -16.66 5.14 -21.57
C ALA A 180 -16.96 5.87 -20.25
N GLY A 181 -16.23 5.56 -19.17
CA GLY A 181 -16.43 6.21 -17.87
C GLY A 181 -15.32 5.94 -16.85
N PRO A 182 -14.16 6.60 -16.93
CA PRO A 182 -13.03 6.36 -16.02
C PRO A 182 -13.36 6.62 -14.54
N ASP A 183 -14.18 7.63 -14.28
CA ASP A 183 -14.59 7.97 -12.92
C ASP A 183 -15.49 6.89 -12.26
N GLU A 184 -16.14 6.03 -13.05
CA GLU A 184 -16.93 4.88 -12.53
C GLU A 184 -16.02 3.78 -11.95
N PHE A 185 -14.74 3.76 -12.32
CA PHE A 185 -13.75 2.84 -11.76
C PHE A 185 -13.12 3.35 -10.47
N LEU A 186 -13.34 4.62 -10.11
CA LEU A 186 -12.70 5.23 -8.95
C LEU A 186 -13.23 4.61 -7.64
N ALA A 187 -12.33 4.06 -6.84
CA ALA A 187 -12.59 3.57 -5.48
C ALA A 187 -12.19 4.60 -4.40
N ALA A 188 -11.30 5.53 -4.74
CA ALA A 188 -10.95 6.66 -3.89
C ALA A 188 -11.98 7.79 -3.92
N LYS A 189 -11.94 8.69 -2.94
CA LYS A 189 -12.70 9.94 -3.02
C LYS A 189 -12.06 10.87 -4.04
N ARG A 190 -12.86 11.68 -4.72
CA ARG A 190 -12.35 12.66 -5.70
C ARG A 190 -11.30 13.62 -5.10
N ALA A 191 -11.46 14.00 -3.83
CA ALA A 191 -10.51 14.85 -3.10
C ALA A 191 -9.13 14.19 -2.87
N ASP A 192 -9.03 12.87 -2.99
CA ASP A 192 -7.78 12.12 -2.80
C ASP A 192 -7.01 11.93 -4.12
N VAL A 193 -7.62 12.27 -5.27
CA VAL A 193 -6.97 12.28 -6.59
C VAL A 193 -5.94 13.40 -6.62
N ARG A 194 -4.71 13.06 -6.99
CA ARG A 194 -3.55 13.98 -6.99
C ARG A 194 -3.11 14.37 -8.39
N GLN A 195 -3.29 13.47 -9.35
CA GLN A 195 -2.91 13.70 -10.73
C GLN A 195 -3.91 13.01 -11.66
N VAL A 196 -4.06 13.55 -12.86
CA VAL A 196 -4.70 12.84 -13.98
C VAL A 196 -3.65 12.68 -15.06
N VAL A 197 -3.46 11.45 -15.53
CA VAL A 197 -2.55 11.14 -16.63
C VAL A 197 -3.33 10.65 -17.84
N GLU A 198 -2.75 10.79 -19.02
CA GLU A 198 -3.33 10.23 -20.24
C GLU A 198 -3.03 8.73 -20.30
N GLY A 199 -4.08 7.93 -20.44
CA GLY A 199 -4.05 6.49 -20.61
C GLY A 199 -4.10 6.07 -22.07
N THR A 200 -4.13 4.75 -22.28
CA THR A 200 -4.22 4.12 -23.59
C THR A 200 -5.47 4.63 -24.31
N GLY A 201 -5.30 5.16 -25.53
CA GLY A 201 -6.42 5.70 -26.31
C GLY A 201 -6.93 7.08 -25.86
N GLY A 202 -6.15 7.82 -25.05
CA GLY A 202 -6.48 9.19 -24.62
C GLY A 202 -7.38 9.24 -23.37
N VAL A 203 -7.50 8.13 -22.65
CA VAL A 203 -8.38 8.02 -21.48
C VAL A 203 -7.79 8.79 -20.30
N ALA A 204 -8.59 9.64 -19.64
CA ALA A 204 -8.13 10.36 -18.46
C ALA A 204 -8.10 9.43 -17.23
N LEU A 205 -6.91 9.09 -16.73
CA LEU A 205 -6.71 8.21 -15.58
C LEU A 205 -6.41 9.00 -14.30
N PRO A 206 -7.37 9.11 -13.36
CA PRO A 206 -7.12 9.73 -12.06
C PRO A 206 -6.25 8.82 -11.18
N LEU A 207 -5.15 9.37 -10.66
CA LEU A 207 -4.21 8.70 -9.78
C LEU A 207 -4.23 9.35 -8.39
N THR A 208 -4.32 8.51 -7.36
CA THR A 208 -4.06 8.92 -5.98
C THR A 208 -2.56 8.93 -5.71
N ARG A 209 -2.16 9.49 -4.56
CA ARG A 209 -0.76 9.39 -4.09
C ARG A 209 -0.28 7.93 -4.03
N GLY A 210 -1.13 7.01 -3.56
CA GLY A 210 -0.79 5.58 -3.46
C GLY A 210 -0.54 4.96 -4.84
N ASP A 211 -1.35 5.30 -5.84
CA ASP A 211 -1.18 4.78 -7.20
C ASP A 211 0.12 5.27 -7.85
N MET A 212 0.49 6.53 -7.59
CA MET A 212 1.78 7.08 -8.04
C MET A 212 2.96 6.41 -7.33
N GLU A 213 2.85 6.19 -6.02
CA GLU A 213 3.87 5.49 -5.22
C GLU A 213 4.05 4.04 -5.68
N ASP A 214 2.97 3.36 -6.10
CA ASP A 214 2.98 2.00 -6.64
C ASP A 214 3.62 1.95 -8.04
N ALA A 215 3.28 2.88 -8.94
CA ALA A 215 3.92 2.99 -10.25
C ALA A 215 5.44 3.22 -10.13
N ALA A 216 5.87 4.05 -9.18
CA ALA A 216 7.29 4.27 -8.89
C ALA A 216 7.97 3.02 -8.32
N TRP A 217 7.27 2.29 -7.46
CA TRP A 217 7.76 1.02 -6.94
C TRP A 217 7.92 -0.02 -8.05
N LEU A 218 6.91 -0.23 -8.89
CA LEU A 218 6.96 -1.13 -10.05
C LEU A 218 8.14 -0.82 -10.98
N LEU A 219 8.33 0.46 -11.30
CA LEU A 219 9.45 0.87 -12.12
C LEU A 219 10.80 0.60 -11.42
N SER A 220 10.93 0.89 -10.13
CA SER A 220 12.16 0.56 -9.38
C SER A 220 12.46 -0.94 -9.38
N ARG A 221 11.44 -1.80 -9.22
CA ARG A 221 11.59 -3.25 -9.27
C ARG A 221 12.03 -3.72 -10.65
N ALA A 222 11.47 -3.12 -11.69
CA ALA A 222 11.85 -3.44 -13.04
C ALA A 222 13.32 -3.11 -13.34
N LEU A 223 13.77 -1.94 -12.87
CA LEU A 223 15.15 -1.49 -12.97
C LEU A 223 16.09 -2.42 -12.17
N GLU A 224 15.75 -2.75 -10.93
CA GLU A 224 16.52 -3.70 -10.10
C GLU A 224 16.65 -5.07 -10.80
N ALA A 225 15.56 -5.60 -11.34
CA ALA A 225 15.54 -6.87 -12.06
C ALA A 225 16.43 -6.85 -13.31
N ALA A 226 16.56 -5.68 -13.93
CA ALA A 226 17.46 -5.45 -15.06
C ALA A 226 18.92 -5.16 -14.65
N GLY A 227 19.24 -5.24 -13.35
CA GLY A 227 20.59 -5.02 -12.82
C GLY A 227 20.96 -3.56 -12.62
N VAL A 228 20.01 -2.63 -12.72
CA VAL A 228 20.22 -1.22 -12.41
C VAL A 228 20.40 -1.07 -10.91
N THR A 229 21.43 -0.34 -10.54
CA THR A 229 21.82 -0.12 -9.16
C THR A 229 21.59 1.33 -8.76
N ARG A 230 21.60 1.54 -7.46
CA ARG A 230 21.57 2.89 -6.87
C ARG A 230 22.77 3.76 -7.25
N ASP A 231 23.83 3.25 -7.85
CA ASP A 231 24.95 4.09 -8.27
C ASP A 231 24.71 4.66 -9.67
N ASP A 232 23.76 4.11 -10.44
CA ASP A 232 23.44 4.50 -11.81
C ASP A 232 22.63 5.81 -11.89
N VAL A 233 22.79 6.55 -12.99
CA VAL A 233 22.00 7.75 -13.32
C VAL A 233 20.90 7.35 -14.28
N LEU A 234 19.64 7.68 -13.98
CA LEU A 234 18.54 7.30 -14.87
C LEU A 234 18.18 8.44 -15.82
N ALA A 235 17.95 8.09 -17.09
CA ALA A 235 17.33 8.96 -18.08
C ALA A 235 16.11 8.24 -18.70
N ALA A 236 15.02 8.96 -18.91
CA ALA A 236 13.88 8.44 -19.68
C ALA A 236 13.63 9.32 -20.91
N SER A 237 13.35 8.67 -22.04
CA SER A 237 12.98 9.32 -23.29
C SER A 237 11.92 8.47 -24.01
N PRO A 238 10.63 8.86 -23.99
CA PRO A 238 10.08 10.10 -23.41
C PRO A 238 10.14 10.16 -21.87
N ALA A 239 9.82 11.32 -21.29
CA ALA A 239 9.77 11.47 -19.84
C ALA A 239 8.73 10.52 -19.23
N HIS A 240 9.14 9.73 -18.23
CA HIS A 240 8.28 8.81 -17.51
C HIS A 240 7.85 9.44 -16.16
N PRO A 241 6.54 9.52 -15.84
CA PRO A 241 6.04 10.24 -14.67
C PRO A 241 6.54 9.68 -13.34
N ALA A 242 6.80 8.38 -13.25
CA ALA A 242 7.29 7.73 -12.04
C ALA A 242 8.83 7.70 -11.90
N LEU A 243 9.59 8.21 -12.88
CA LEU A 243 11.06 8.03 -12.90
C LEU A 243 11.75 8.66 -11.69
N ALA A 244 11.38 9.88 -11.32
CA ALA A 244 12.02 10.60 -10.21
C ALA A 244 11.85 9.86 -8.88
N ASP A 245 10.63 9.37 -8.61
CA ASP A 245 10.34 8.62 -7.38
C ASP A 245 10.97 7.22 -7.40
N ALA A 246 11.00 6.56 -8.56
CA ALA A 246 11.70 5.28 -8.73
C ALA A 246 13.20 5.43 -8.49
N ALA A 247 13.82 6.51 -9.00
CA ALA A 247 15.21 6.84 -8.75
C ALA A 247 15.47 7.07 -7.25
N LEU A 248 14.61 7.83 -6.57
CA LEU A 248 14.75 8.08 -5.14
C LEU A 248 14.69 6.78 -4.32
N ARG A 249 13.76 5.88 -4.67
CA ARG A 249 13.62 4.56 -4.04
C ARG A 249 14.90 3.71 -4.19
N LEU A 250 15.46 3.63 -5.40
CA LEU A 250 16.75 2.96 -5.63
C LEU A 250 17.86 3.59 -4.77
N LYS A 251 17.97 4.92 -4.79
CA LYS A 251 19.05 5.68 -4.11
C LYS A 251 19.01 5.58 -2.58
N ALA A 252 17.86 5.28 -1.98
CA ALA A 252 17.69 5.16 -0.54
C ALA A 252 18.35 3.90 0.07
N ALA A 253 18.70 2.90 -0.73
CA ALA A 253 19.43 1.71 -0.25
C ALA A 253 20.87 2.08 0.18
N TYR A 254 21.34 1.67 1.36
CA TYR A 254 22.71 1.96 1.85
C TYR A 254 23.77 1.07 1.16
N SER A 255 24.87 1.68 0.70
CA SER A 255 26.07 1.04 0.20
C SER A 255 27.25 2.04 0.26
N PRO A 256 28.51 1.60 0.45
CA PRO A 256 29.68 2.43 0.25
C PRO A 256 30.03 2.53 -1.24
N ALA A 257 30.18 3.75 -1.75
CA ALA A 257 30.82 4.19 -3.00
C ALA A 257 30.86 3.23 -4.22
N GLY A 258 30.11 3.60 -5.26
CA GLY A 258 30.30 3.18 -6.64
C GLY A 258 30.05 4.35 -7.61
N VAL A 259 30.60 4.28 -8.82
CA VAL A 259 30.32 5.20 -9.93
C VAL A 259 29.43 4.43 -10.91
N GLY A 260 28.13 4.71 -10.96
CA GLY A 260 27.23 4.03 -11.89
C GLY A 260 27.15 4.69 -13.27
N ALA A 261 26.59 3.96 -14.21
CA ALA A 261 26.40 4.37 -15.60
C ALA A 261 25.11 5.18 -15.78
N THR A 262 24.95 5.89 -16.89
CA THR A 262 23.62 6.38 -17.28
C THR A 262 22.82 5.23 -17.90
N VAL A 263 21.58 4.99 -17.47
CA VAL A 263 20.67 3.94 -17.97
C VAL A 263 19.44 4.58 -18.58
N CYS A 264 19.06 4.16 -19.79
CA CYS A 264 17.84 4.64 -20.44
C CYS A 264 16.66 3.68 -20.27
N VAL A 265 15.52 4.28 -19.95
CA VAL A 265 14.30 3.60 -19.55
C VAL A 265 13.21 3.95 -20.58
N GLY A 266 12.54 2.95 -21.15
CA GLY A 266 11.45 3.19 -22.12
C GLY A 266 10.63 1.94 -22.44
N ASP A 267 9.44 2.17 -22.98
CA ASP A 267 8.50 1.14 -23.41
C ASP A 267 8.86 0.60 -24.82
N GLY A 268 8.91 -0.73 -24.95
CA GLY A 268 9.19 -1.44 -26.21
C GLY A 268 10.68 -1.51 -26.62
N PRO A 269 11.00 -2.18 -27.75
CA PRO A 269 12.38 -2.55 -28.16
C PRO A 269 13.30 -1.38 -28.58
N THR A 270 12.94 -0.13 -28.22
CA THR A 270 13.64 1.08 -28.71
C THR A 270 14.23 1.96 -27.60
N ALA A 271 14.12 1.57 -26.32
CA ALA A 271 14.73 2.34 -25.21
C ALA A 271 16.26 2.40 -25.35
N ALA A 272 16.89 1.28 -25.73
CA ALA A 272 18.32 1.20 -26.01
C ALA A 272 18.74 1.93 -27.31
N GLU A 273 17.84 2.09 -28.29
CA GLU A 273 18.16 2.74 -29.57
C GLU A 273 18.13 4.28 -29.48
N ARG A 274 17.42 4.83 -28.49
CA ARG A 274 17.25 6.29 -28.30
C ARG A 274 18.30 6.93 -27.39
N CYS A 275 19.21 6.14 -26.82
CA CYS A 275 20.25 6.60 -25.90
C CYS A 275 21.58 5.86 -26.10
N VAL A 276 22.70 6.48 -25.71
CA VAL A 276 24.05 5.87 -25.73
C VAL A 276 24.31 5.00 -24.49
N ALA A 277 23.26 4.41 -23.92
CA ALA A 277 23.25 3.74 -22.61
C ALA A 277 22.62 2.34 -22.70
N PRO A 278 22.97 1.38 -21.82
CA PRO A 278 22.22 0.14 -21.69
C PRO A 278 20.73 0.45 -21.47
N GLY A 279 19.85 -0.18 -22.25
CA GLY A 279 18.42 0.00 -22.16
C GLY A 279 17.77 -1.07 -21.31
N VAL A 280 16.81 -0.68 -20.47
CA VAL A 280 15.90 -1.61 -19.80
C VAL A 280 14.60 -1.64 -20.57
N ASP A 281 14.32 -2.78 -21.20
CA ASP A 281 13.06 -3.03 -21.88
C ASP A 281 12.07 -3.64 -20.89
N TYR A 282 10.88 -3.06 -20.80
CA TYR A 282 9.78 -3.58 -20.00
C TYR A 282 8.47 -3.39 -20.74
N VAL A 283 7.42 -4.06 -20.27
CA VAL A 283 6.05 -3.95 -20.76
C VAL A 283 5.28 -3.16 -19.73
N GLU A 284 4.63 -2.08 -20.15
CA GLU A 284 3.74 -1.30 -19.29
C GLU A 284 2.49 -0.83 -20.01
N THR A 285 1.50 -0.40 -19.23
CA THR A 285 0.45 0.50 -19.71
C THR A 285 0.20 1.56 -18.63
N PRO A 286 -0.27 2.77 -18.97
CA PRO A 286 -0.67 3.75 -17.96
C PRO A 286 -1.73 3.20 -16.96
N GLU A 287 -2.56 2.26 -17.40
CA GLU A 287 -3.60 1.60 -16.61
C GLU A 287 -3.05 0.59 -15.60
N THR A 288 -1.91 -0.04 -15.87
CA THR A 288 -1.37 -1.12 -15.04
C THR A 288 -0.08 -0.74 -14.31
N GLY A 289 0.69 0.21 -14.86
CA GLY A 289 2.11 0.34 -14.54
C GLY A 289 2.94 -0.75 -15.23
N VAL A 290 4.19 -0.92 -14.78
CA VAL A 290 5.13 -1.91 -15.35
C VAL A 290 4.67 -3.32 -15.01
N ILE A 291 4.38 -4.13 -16.03
CA ILE A 291 3.87 -5.50 -15.93
C ILE A 291 5.01 -6.51 -15.94
N ALA A 292 6.00 -6.35 -16.81
CA ALA A 292 7.04 -7.34 -17.05
C ALA A 292 8.35 -6.73 -17.54
N VAL A 293 9.49 -7.39 -17.27
CA VAL A 293 10.84 -6.93 -17.68
C VAL A 293 11.49 -7.92 -18.61
N ARG A 294 12.19 -7.41 -19.63
CA ARG A 294 12.91 -8.25 -20.60
C ARG A 294 14.07 -9.00 -19.93
N THR A 295 14.15 -10.28 -20.22
CA THR A 295 15.25 -11.16 -19.79
C THR A 295 16.39 -11.13 -20.81
N PRO A 296 17.62 -11.51 -20.45
CA PRO A 296 18.73 -11.65 -21.40
C PRO A 296 18.41 -12.58 -22.58
N GLU A 297 17.52 -13.56 -22.39
CA GLU A 297 17.06 -14.50 -23.43
C GLU A 297 15.99 -13.91 -24.37
N GLY A 298 15.57 -12.66 -24.15
CA GLY A 298 14.62 -11.93 -24.99
C GLY A 298 13.14 -12.11 -24.63
N SER A 299 12.80 -13.02 -23.71
CA SER A 299 11.46 -13.16 -23.12
C SER A 299 11.16 -12.05 -22.09
N PHE A 300 9.94 -11.98 -21.56
CA PHE A 300 9.60 -11.05 -20.47
C PHE A 300 9.20 -11.81 -19.20
N HIS A 301 9.84 -11.47 -18.08
CA HIS A 301 9.49 -11.94 -16.75
C HIS A 301 8.44 -11.02 -16.13
N VAL A 302 7.29 -11.60 -15.75
CA VAL A 302 6.19 -10.86 -15.13
C VAL A 302 6.53 -10.49 -13.69
N LEU A 303 6.15 -9.29 -13.27
CA LEU A 303 6.18 -8.86 -11.86
C LEU A 303 4.95 -9.44 -11.13
N GLU A 304 4.97 -10.76 -10.92
CA GLU A 304 3.85 -11.53 -10.33
C GLU A 304 3.59 -11.20 -8.86
N ASP A 305 4.58 -10.64 -8.17
CA ASP A 305 4.41 -10.08 -6.84
C ASP A 305 3.49 -8.86 -6.82
N ALA A 306 3.28 -8.23 -7.98
CA ALA A 306 2.52 -7.01 -8.15
C ALA A 306 1.31 -7.11 -9.08
N HIS A 307 1.20 -8.19 -9.85
CA HIS A 307 0.13 -8.40 -10.83
C HIS A 307 -0.34 -9.85 -10.82
N VAL A 308 -1.65 -10.04 -10.98
CA VAL A 308 -2.17 -11.30 -11.53
C VAL A 308 -2.27 -11.13 -13.03
N VAL A 309 -1.63 -12.04 -13.77
CA VAL A 309 -1.57 -12.01 -15.24
C VAL A 309 -2.26 -13.25 -15.82
N GLU A 310 -3.11 -13.01 -16.80
CA GLU A 310 -3.85 -14.03 -17.55
C GLU A 310 -3.64 -13.80 -19.06
N ILE A 311 -3.79 -14.85 -19.86
CA ILE A 311 -3.91 -14.76 -21.32
C ILE A 311 -5.32 -15.19 -21.69
N VAL A 312 -6.13 -14.25 -22.17
CA VAL A 312 -7.51 -14.50 -22.58
C VAL A 312 -7.62 -14.20 -24.07
N ASP A 313 -7.99 -15.19 -24.87
CA ASP A 313 -8.12 -15.08 -26.33
C ASP A 313 -6.88 -14.50 -27.04
N GLY A 314 -5.68 -14.78 -26.50
CA GLY A 314 -4.39 -14.30 -27.02
C GLY A 314 -4.03 -12.87 -26.62
N GLU A 315 -4.80 -12.26 -25.73
CA GLU A 315 -4.56 -10.94 -25.17
C GLU A 315 -4.09 -11.03 -23.71
N LEU A 316 -3.17 -10.15 -23.34
CA LEU A 316 -2.67 -9.99 -21.97
C LEU A 316 -3.73 -9.29 -21.11
N VAL A 317 -4.24 -10.01 -20.12
CA VAL A 317 -5.19 -9.52 -19.12
C VAL A 317 -4.50 -9.37 -17.78
N VAL A 318 -4.63 -8.21 -17.14
CA VAL A 318 -3.85 -7.85 -15.95
C VAL A 318 -4.76 -7.37 -14.83
N THR A 319 -4.48 -7.81 -13.61
CA THR A 319 -5.04 -7.26 -12.37
C THR A 319 -3.89 -6.69 -11.52
N PRO A 320 -3.66 -5.36 -11.52
CA PRO A 320 -2.67 -4.73 -10.65
C PRO A 320 -3.07 -4.86 -9.18
N LEU A 321 -2.10 -5.25 -8.34
CA LEU A 321 -2.33 -5.51 -6.92
C LEU A 321 -2.09 -4.29 -6.02
N GLY A 322 -1.42 -3.25 -6.53
CA GLY A 322 -1.09 -2.04 -5.76
C GLY A 322 -1.93 -0.81 -6.09
N ARG A 323 -2.69 -0.83 -7.20
CA ARG A 323 -3.53 0.29 -7.63
C ARG A 323 -4.86 0.31 -6.87
N ARG A 324 -5.02 1.29 -5.98
CA ARG A 324 -6.16 1.39 -5.05
C ARG A 324 -7.10 2.55 -5.35
N GLY A 325 -6.61 3.61 -5.99
CA GLY A 325 -7.46 4.76 -6.34
C GLY A 325 -8.44 4.43 -7.46
N LEU A 326 -7.94 3.75 -8.48
CA LEU A 326 -8.68 3.24 -9.63
C LEU A 326 -8.29 1.77 -9.83
N PRO A 327 -8.84 0.85 -9.01
CA PRO A 327 -8.54 -0.57 -9.14
C PRO A 327 -9.04 -1.09 -10.49
N LEU A 328 -8.25 -1.94 -11.15
CA LEU A 328 -8.61 -2.58 -12.40
C LEU A 328 -8.48 -4.10 -12.22
N LEU A 329 -9.62 -4.79 -12.29
CA LEU A 329 -9.71 -6.23 -12.17
C LEU A 329 -9.88 -6.84 -13.56
N ARG A 330 -9.00 -7.79 -13.90
CA ARG A 330 -8.95 -8.49 -15.20
C ARG A 330 -9.04 -7.52 -16.38
N TYR A 331 -8.18 -6.52 -16.40
CA TYR A 331 -8.15 -5.51 -17.44
C TYR A 331 -7.46 -6.03 -18.71
N ALA A 332 -8.19 -5.99 -19.82
CA ALA A 332 -7.69 -6.28 -21.15
C ALA A 332 -6.80 -5.13 -21.65
N THR A 333 -5.51 -5.38 -21.76
CA THR A 333 -4.50 -4.34 -22.07
C THR A 333 -4.45 -3.98 -23.55
N GLY A 334 -5.02 -4.81 -24.43
CA GLY A 334 -4.85 -4.79 -25.87
C GLY A 334 -3.49 -5.29 -26.37
N ILE A 335 -2.62 -5.76 -25.48
CA ILE A 335 -1.32 -6.32 -25.84
C ILE A 335 -1.51 -7.79 -26.19
N ARG A 336 -1.10 -8.19 -27.40
CA ARG A 336 -1.08 -9.61 -27.77
C ARG A 336 0.04 -10.33 -27.06
N ALA A 337 -0.29 -11.45 -26.43
CA ALA A 337 0.69 -12.24 -25.70
C ALA A 337 0.40 -13.74 -25.76
N THR A 338 1.46 -14.52 -25.62
CA THR A 338 1.40 -15.97 -25.39
C THR A 338 2.27 -16.33 -24.19
N GLY A 339 1.98 -17.44 -23.54
CA GLY A 339 2.73 -17.90 -22.37
C GLY A 339 1.80 -18.18 -21.20
N GLY A 340 2.29 -17.96 -19.98
CA GLY A 340 1.54 -18.20 -18.75
C GLY A 340 2.22 -17.52 -17.55
N PRO A 341 1.89 -17.96 -16.32
CA PRO A 341 2.53 -17.45 -15.11
C PRO A 341 4.07 -17.48 -15.21
N GLY A 342 4.71 -16.41 -14.75
CA GLY A 342 6.15 -16.22 -14.65
C GLY A 342 6.85 -15.70 -15.92
N ARG A 343 6.41 -16.15 -17.11
CA ARG A 343 6.99 -15.72 -18.39
C ARG A 343 5.92 -15.52 -19.46
N VAL A 344 5.98 -14.34 -20.07
CA VAL A 344 5.16 -13.99 -21.22
C VAL A 344 6.03 -13.64 -22.42
N SER A 345 5.55 -14.00 -23.60
CA SER A 345 6.04 -13.47 -24.87
C SER A 345 5.01 -12.48 -25.36
N VAL A 346 5.38 -11.21 -25.39
CA VAL A 346 4.55 -10.13 -25.94
C VAL A 346 4.89 -9.90 -27.41
N PHE A 347 3.87 -9.64 -28.20
CA PHE A 347 3.98 -9.30 -29.60
C PHE A 347 3.55 -7.83 -29.76
N ALA A 348 4.19 -7.12 -30.69
CA ALA A 348 3.95 -5.69 -30.89
C ALA A 348 2.46 -5.37 -31.03
N LEU A 349 2.06 -4.22 -30.46
CA LEU A 349 0.73 -3.63 -30.59
C LEU A 349 0.33 -3.58 -32.07
N ALA A 350 -0.88 -4.05 -32.38
CA ALA A 350 -1.48 -3.85 -33.70
C ALA A 350 -2.00 -2.42 -33.84
#